data_AF-A0A930F783-F1
#
_entry.id   AF-A0A930F783-F1
#
_cell.length_a   1.000
_cell.length_b   1.000
_cell.length_c   1.000
_cell.angle_alpha   90.00
_cell.angle_beta   90.00
_cell.angle_gamma   90.00
#
_symmetry.space_group_name_H-M   'P 1'
#
loop_
_entity.id
_entity.type
_entity.pdbx_description
1 polymer ?
#
loop_
_entity_poly.entity_id
_entity_poly.type
_entity_poly.pdbx_seq_one_letter_code
_entity_poly.pdbx_strand_id
1 'polypeptide(L)'
;MTQYAIADIGSNTIVLLVYEMVNHYPTPILHISTPAHLIDYVDGNRIMSKGGILKAIEVLQSYADKLNEMHIQYRFADITEPCRIQNKEELVASLQTTGWDIYPLSGNEEALYDFLGTKYSYPNLKNGIAFDVGGGSTELISFINGQPIDA
;
A
#
# COMPACT_ATOMS: atom_id res chain seq x y z
N MET A 1 19.94 14.20 -0.44
CA MET A 1 18.51 14.46 -0.72
C MET A 1 17.72 13.44 0.09
N THR A 2 16.53 13.79 0.57
CA THR A 2 15.74 12.86 1.40
C THR A 2 15.04 11.86 0.49
N GLN A 3 15.15 10.57 0.82
CA GLN A 3 14.56 9.47 0.06
C GLN A 3 13.54 8.75 0.93
N TYR A 4 12.39 8.43 0.33
CA TYR A 4 11.27 7.75 0.98
C TYR A 4 10.95 6.47 0.22
N ALA A 5 10.87 5.36 0.94
CA ALA A 5 10.42 4.08 0.43
C ALA A 5 8.98 3.83 0.89
N ILE A 6 8.10 3.54 -0.07
CA ILE A 6 6.71 3.20 0.16
C ILE A 6 6.50 1.79 -0.39
N ALA A 7 6.06 0.88 0.47
CA ALA A 7 5.59 -0.44 0.05
C ALA A 7 4.06 -0.45 0.04
N ASP A 8 3.46 -0.87 -1.06
CA ASP A 8 2.03 -1.14 -1.17
C ASP A 8 1.81 -2.66 -1.11
N ILE A 9 1.18 -3.13 -0.03
CA ILE A 9 0.91 -4.54 0.24
C ILE A 9 -0.53 -4.87 -0.18
N GLY A 10 -0.71 -5.14 -1.47
CA GLY A 10 -1.99 -5.53 -2.05
C GLY A 10 -2.26 -7.03 -2.05
N SER A 11 -3.48 -7.41 -2.47
CA SER A 11 -3.94 -8.81 -2.53
C SER A 11 -3.08 -9.72 -3.41
N ASN A 12 -2.65 -9.23 -4.57
CA ASN A 12 -1.93 -10.03 -5.56
C ASN A 12 -0.43 -9.74 -5.57
N THR A 13 -0.08 -8.49 -5.32
CA THR A 13 1.26 -7.96 -5.57
C THR A 13 1.64 -7.06 -4.40
N ILE A 14 2.90 -7.16 -3.99
CA ILE A 14 3.51 -6.17 -3.12
C ILE A 14 4.43 -5.32 -4.00
N VAL A 15 4.31 -4.00 -3.93
CA VAL A 15 5.07 -3.05 -4.75
C VAL A 15 5.95 -2.21 -3.86
N LEU A 16 7.22 -2.04 -4.23
CA LEU A 16 8.13 -1.05 -3.64
C LEU A 16 8.31 0.12 -4.61
N LEU A 17 8.03 1.32 -4.12
CA LEU A 17 8.37 2.58 -4.77
C LEU A 17 9.35 3.36 -3.90
N VAL A 18 10.41 3.88 -4.50
CA VAL A 18 11.31 4.82 -3.82
C VAL A 18 11.25 6.16 -4.52
N TYR A 19 11.04 7.21 -3.75
CA TYR A 19 11.06 8.59 -4.22
C TYR A 19 12.23 9.35 -3.62
N GLU A 20 12.87 10.18 -4.42
CA GLU A 20 13.77 11.23 -3.98
C GLU A 20 13.07 12.59 -4.00
N MET A 21 13.20 13.37 -2.94
CA MET A 21 12.65 14.73 -2.90
C MET A 21 13.57 15.70 -3.63
N VAL A 22 13.10 16.20 -4.78
CA VAL A 22 13.80 17.19 -5.62
C VAL A 22 12.95 18.45 -5.68
N ASN A 23 13.47 19.59 -5.19
CA ASN A 23 12.74 20.86 -5.12
C ASN A 23 11.34 20.74 -4.46
N HIS A 24 11.23 19.91 -3.42
CA HIS A 24 9.98 19.58 -2.71
C HIS A 24 8.98 18.71 -3.50
N TYR A 25 9.36 18.17 -4.65
CA TYR A 25 8.54 17.22 -5.42
C TYR A 25 9.10 15.80 -5.30
N PRO A 26 8.23 14.79 -5.08
CA PRO A 26 8.64 13.39 -5.08
C PRO A 26 8.98 12.95 -6.52
N THR A 27 10.22 12.51 -6.75
CA THR A 27 10.69 11.98 -8.03
C THR A 27 10.96 10.49 -7.88
N PRO A 28 10.29 9.59 -8.63
CA PRO A 28 10.49 8.15 -8.48
C PRO A 28 11.88 7.76 -8.98
N ILE A 29 12.61 6.96 -8.19
CA ILE A 29 13.97 6.48 -8.50
C ILE A 29 14.08 4.94 -8.50
N LEU A 30 13.12 4.23 -7.93
CA LEU A 30 13.04 2.78 -7.94
C LEU A 30 11.59 2.32 -7.97
N HIS A 31 11.31 1.28 -8.75
CA HIS A 31 10.04 0.57 -8.75
C HIS A 31 10.33 -0.94 -8.85
N ILE A 32 9.88 -1.70 -7.86
CA ILE A 32 9.96 -3.17 -7.83
C ILE A 32 8.56 -3.70 -7.57
N SER A 33 8.16 -4.73 -8.31
CA SER A 33 6.87 -5.38 -8.17
C SER A 33 7.08 -6.87 -7.92
N THR A 34 6.50 -7.40 -6.85
CA THR A 34 6.67 -8.80 -6.46
C THR A 34 5.30 -9.47 -6.30
N PRO A 35 4.98 -10.46 -7.15
CA PRO A 35 3.78 -11.28 -6.98
C PRO A 35 3.83 -12.03 -5.64
N ALA A 36 2.79 -11.88 -4.83
CA ALA A 36 2.69 -12.49 -3.51
C ALA A 36 1.41 -13.31 -3.31
N HIS A 37 0.34 -12.98 -4.05
CA HIS A 37 -0.96 -13.67 -3.98
C HIS A 37 -1.45 -13.86 -2.54
N LEU A 38 -1.33 -12.82 -1.70
CA LEU A 38 -1.70 -12.85 -0.28
C LEU A 38 -3.16 -13.24 -0.06
N ILE A 39 -4.05 -12.92 -0.99
CA ILE A 39 -5.48 -13.29 -0.92
C ILE A 39 -5.69 -14.81 -0.90
N ASP A 40 -4.83 -15.58 -1.57
CA ASP A 40 -4.92 -17.05 -1.59
C ASP A 40 -4.59 -17.68 -0.24
N TYR A 41 -4.00 -16.91 0.68
CA TYR A 41 -3.68 -17.32 2.04
C TYR A 41 -4.75 -16.93 3.07
N VAL A 42 -5.81 -16.24 2.64
CA VAL A 42 -6.93 -15.84 3.51
C VAL A 42 -8.07 -16.84 3.34
N ASP A 43 -8.51 -17.45 4.44
CA ASP A 43 -9.58 -18.45 4.42
C ASP A 43 -10.99 -17.82 4.40
N GLY A 44 -12.02 -18.68 4.30
CA GLY A 44 -13.42 -18.25 4.31
C GLY A 44 -13.89 -17.57 5.60
N ASN A 45 -13.13 -17.68 6.70
CA ASN A 45 -13.38 -16.95 7.94
C ASN A 45 -12.62 -15.63 8.00
N ARG A 46 -11.98 -15.20 6.90
CA ARG A 46 -11.11 -14.02 6.85
C ARG A 46 -9.94 -14.13 7.83
N ILE A 47 -9.31 -15.29 7.91
CA ILE A 47 -8.08 -15.51 8.68
C ILE A 47 -6.92 -15.74 7.71
N MET A 48 -5.86 -14.95 7.84
CA MET A 48 -4.64 -15.17 7.07
C MET A 48 -3.83 -16.31 7.70
N SER A 49 -3.47 -17.30 6.89
CA SER A 49 -2.61 -18.39 7.31
C SER A 49 -1.19 -17.91 7.63
N LYS A 50 -0.47 -18.67 8.47
CA LYS A 50 0.95 -18.42 8.76
C LYS A 50 1.82 -18.38 7.50
N GLY A 51 1.46 -19.15 6.47
CA GLY A 51 2.14 -19.13 5.17
C GLY A 51 2.04 -17.77 4.49
N GLY A 52 0.87 -17.12 4.54
CA GLY A 52 0.66 -15.78 4.00
C GLY A 52 1.45 -14.72 4.75
N ILE A 53 1.44 -14.77 6.09
CA ILE A 53 2.23 -13.87 6.93
C ILE A 53 3.72 -14.01 6.61
N LEU A 54 4.24 -15.25 6.54
CA LEU A 54 5.63 -15.50 6.18
C LEU A 54 5.96 -15.03 4.76
N LYS A 55 5.02 -15.16 3.81
CA LYS A 55 5.21 -14.69 2.44
C LYS A 55 5.36 -13.17 2.38
N ALA A 56 4.50 -12.44 3.09
CA ALA A 56 4.60 -10.98 3.17
C ALA A 56 5.91 -10.53 3.86
N ILE A 57 6.32 -11.21 4.93
CA ILE A 57 7.60 -10.97 5.62
C ILE A 57 8.78 -11.17 4.67
N GLU A 58 8.83 -12.28 3.92
CA GLU A 58 9.90 -12.58 2.96
C GLU A 58 10.08 -11.43 1.96
N VAL A 59 8.98 -10.93 1.39
CA VAL A 59 9.03 -9.82 0.42
C VAL A 59 9.49 -8.52 1.08
N LEU A 60 8.91 -8.14 2.23
CA LEU A 60 9.32 -6.91 2.93
C LEU A 60 10.77 -6.94 3.42
N GLN A 61 11.28 -8.11 3.83
CA GLN A 61 12.69 -8.29 4.19
C GLN A 61 13.59 -8.12 2.95
N SER A 62 13.22 -8.72 1.81
CA SER A 62 13.97 -8.53 0.57
C SER A 62 14.05 -7.05 0.15
N TYR A 63 12.98 -6.29 0.36
CA TYR A 63 12.95 -4.86 0.13
C TYR A 63 13.78 -4.11 1.17
N ALA A 64 13.68 -4.45 2.45
CA ALA A 64 14.49 -3.85 3.51
C ALA A 64 15.99 -4.02 3.26
N ASP A 65 16.43 -5.20 2.84
CA ASP A 65 17.82 -5.49 2.47
C ASP A 65 18.28 -4.61 1.30
N LYS A 66 17.43 -4.46 0.28
CA LYS A 66 17.74 -3.58 -0.85
C LYS A 66 17.87 -2.12 -0.42
N LEU A 67 16.97 -1.66 0.45
CA LEU A 67 16.98 -0.30 0.97
C LEU A 67 18.17 -0.05 1.92
N ASN A 68 18.64 -1.08 2.63
CA ASN A 68 19.88 -1.03 3.41
C ASN A 68 21.09 -0.77 2.51
N GLU A 69 21.22 -1.47 1.38
CA GLU A 69 22.29 -1.23 0.38
C GLU A 69 22.28 0.21 -0.15
N MET A 70 21.08 0.77 -0.32
CA MET A 70 20.85 2.14 -0.79
C MET A 70 20.96 3.20 0.32
N HIS A 71 21.14 2.79 1.59
CA HIS A 71 21.16 3.67 2.76
C HIS A 71 19.85 4.47 2.97
N ILE A 72 18.70 3.90 2.59
CA ILE A 72 17.37 4.52 2.74
C ILE A 72 16.75 4.10 4.07
N GLN A 73 16.42 5.10 4.90
CA GLN A 73 15.91 4.89 6.26
C GLN A 73 14.40 5.05 6.39
N TYR A 74 13.76 5.93 5.61
CA TYR A 74 12.32 6.17 5.71
C TYR A 74 11.56 5.11 4.93
N ARG A 75 10.86 4.21 5.65
CA ARG A 75 10.21 3.00 5.11
C ARG A 75 8.79 2.91 5.64
N PHE A 76 7.83 3.16 4.78
CA PHE A 76 6.40 3.12 5.09
C PHE A 76 5.75 2.03 4.25
N ALA A 77 4.85 1.25 4.83
CA ALA A 77 4.11 0.25 4.09
C ALA A 77 2.61 0.38 4.36
N ASP A 78 1.85 0.65 3.31
CA ASP A 78 0.39 0.58 3.35
C ASP A 78 -0.03 -0.87 3.08
N ILE A 79 -1.04 -1.36 3.80
CA ILE A 79 -1.63 -2.68 3.55
C ILE A 79 -3.14 -2.55 3.41
N THR A 80 -3.66 -3.01 2.28
CA THR A 80 -5.04 -2.76 1.87
C THR A 80 -5.93 -3.96 2.20
N GLU A 81 -6.61 -4.56 1.21
CA GLU A 81 -7.50 -5.69 1.37
C GLU A 81 -6.93 -6.84 2.23
N PRO A 82 -5.63 -7.23 2.12
CA PRO A 82 -5.07 -8.33 2.92
C PRO A 82 -5.09 -8.10 4.44
N CYS A 83 -5.20 -6.85 4.92
CA CYS A 83 -5.29 -6.56 6.35
C CYS A 83 -6.73 -6.58 6.89
N ARG A 84 -7.75 -6.68 6.02
CA ARG A 84 -9.17 -6.69 6.41
C ARG A 84 -9.61 -8.08 6.85
N ILE A 85 -8.85 -8.63 7.79
CA ILE A 85 -8.91 -10.01 8.31
C ILE A 85 -9.11 -10.00 9.83
N GLN A 86 -9.52 -11.12 10.41
CA GLN A 86 -9.74 -11.24 11.86
C GLN A 86 -8.45 -11.22 12.66
N ASN A 87 -7.36 -11.79 12.14
CA ASN A 87 -6.05 -11.80 12.78
C ASN A 87 -5.13 -10.67 12.29
N LYS A 88 -5.70 -9.49 12.03
CA LYS A 88 -4.97 -8.31 11.53
C LYS A 88 -3.84 -7.91 12.47
N GLU A 89 -4.06 -7.96 13.79
CA GLU A 89 -3.06 -7.57 14.78
C GLU A 89 -1.82 -8.49 14.74
N GLU A 90 -2.03 -9.79 14.53
CA GLU A 90 -0.93 -10.76 14.35
C GLU A 90 -0.14 -10.45 13.08
N LEU A 91 -0.84 -10.21 11.97
CA LEU A 91 -0.22 -9.84 10.69
C LEU A 91 0.62 -8.57 10.85
N VAL A 92 0.04 -7.48 11.32
CA VAL A 92 0.71 -6.18 11.46
C VAL A 92 1.92 -6.28 12.38
N ALA A 93 1.77 -6.88 13.56
CA ALA A 93 2.88 -7.06 14.49
C ALA A 93 4.03 -7.86 13.87
N SER A 94 3.70 -8.88 13.06
CA SER A 94 4.70 -9.70 12.38
C SER A 94 5.42 -8.91 11.27
N LEU A 95 4.69 -8.12 10.48
CA LEU A 95 5.28 -7.28 9.42
C LEU A 95 6.18 -6.18 9.98
N GLN A 96 5.82 -5.57 11.11
CA GLN A 96 6.63 -4.54 11.76
C GLN A 96 8.05 -5.03 12.12
N THR A 97 8.24 -6.34 12.33
CA THR A 97 9.57 -6.92 12.60
C THR A 97 10.55 -6.78 11.43
N THR A 98 10.07 -6.43 10.23
CA THR A 98 10.88 -6.24 9.01
C THR A 98 11.47 -4.83 8.89
N GLY A 99 11.25 -3.96 9.89
CA GLY A 99 11.79 -2.60 9.92
C GLY A 99 11.01 -1.61 9.04
N TRP A 100 9.72 -1.88 8.83
CA TRP A 100 8.77 -1.02 8.12
C TRP A 100 7.74 -0.47 9.10
N ASP A 101 7.37 0.79 8.93
CA ASP A 101 6.19 1.35 9.58
C ASP A 101 4.95 0.91 8.78
N ILE A 102 4.12 0.06 9.37
CA ILE A 102 2.96 -0.57 8.70
C ILE A 102 1.68 0.23 9.00
N TYR A 103 0.93 0.58 7.94
CA TYR A 103 -0.33 1.32 7.98
C TYR A 103 -1.45 0.51 7.34
N PRO A 104 -2.27 -0.18 8.13
CA PRO A 104 -3.45 -0.87 7.64
C PRO A 104 -4.53 0.12 7.20
N LEU A 105 -5.04 -0.03 5.98
CA LEU A 105 -6.07 0.86 5.41
C LEU A 105 -7.44 0.19 5.37
N SER A 106 -8.45 0.90 5.88
CA SER A 106 -9.85 0.63 5.57
C SER A 106 -10.17 0.90 4.09
N GLY A 107 -11.31 0.40 3.62
CA GLY A 107 -11.75 0.63 2.22
C GLY A 107 -11.95 2.08 1.89
N ASN A 108 -12.47 2.84 2.86
CA ASN A 108 -12.67 4.27 2.69
C ASN A 108 -11.33 5.03 2.63
N GLU A 109 -10.34 4.64 3.43
CA GLU A 109 -9.01 5.24 3.39
C GLU A 109 -8.29 4.95 2.08
N GLU A 110 -8.35 3.71 1.59
CA GLU A 110 -7.82 3.33 0.27
C GLU A 110 -8.49 4.14 -0.85
N ALA A 111 -9.82 4.15 -0.90
CA ALA A 111 -10.57 4.93 -1.90
C ALA A 111 -10.23 6.44 -1.84
N LEU A 112 -10.04 6.99 -0.64
CA LEU A 112 -9.63 8.38 -0.46
C LEU A 112 -8.21 8.61 -1.02
N TYR A 113 -7.26 7.75 -0.71
CA TYR A 113 -5.88 7.88 -1.18
C TYR A 113 -5.77 7.72 -2.70
N ASP A 114 -6.53 6.80 -3.30
CA ASP A 114 -6.63 6.66 -4.76
C ASP A 114 -7.16 7.93 -5.41
N PHE A 115 -8.18 8.54 -4.81
CA PHE A 115 -8.69 9.83 -5.26
C PHE A 115 -7.65 10.94 -5.13
N LEU A 116 -6.93 11.02 -4.01
CA LEU A 116 -5.89 12.04 -3.82
C LEU A 116 -4.75 11.87 -4.84
N GLY A 117 -4.32 10.64 -5.12
CA GLY A 117 -3.33 10.34 -6.16
C GLY A 117 -3.82 10.71 -7.56
N THR A 118 -5.08 10.40 -7.86
CA THR A 118 -5.75 10.81 -9.11
C THR A 118 -5.80 12.34 -9.22
N LYS A 119 -6.15 13.04 -8.15
CA LYS A 119 -6.26 14.50 -8.10
C LYS A 119 -4.89 15.17 -8.25
N TYR A 120 -3.85 14.59 -7.67
CA TYR A 120 -2.47 15.05 -7.86
C TYR A 120 -2.06 15.00 -9.34
N SER A 121 -2.42 13.90 -10.02
CA SER A 121 -2.10 13.71 -11.45
C SER A 121 -3.00 14.54 -12.39
N TYR A 122 -4.27 14.75 -11.99
CA TYR A 122 -5.29 15.43 -12.78
C TYR A 122 -5.97 16.57 -11.96
N PRO A 123 -5.25 17.67 -11.67
CA PRO A 123 -5.70 18.71 -10.74
C PRO A 123 -6.97 19.44 -11.20
N ASN A 124 -7.30 19.37 -12.50
CA ASN A 124 -8.46 20.04 -13.07
C ASN A 124 -9.77 19.23 -12.98
N LEU A 125 -9.73 17.97 -12.54
CA LEU A 125 -10.95 17.16 -12.34
C LEU A 125 -11.81 17.76 -11.22
N LYS A 126 -13.05 18.14 -11.54
CA LYS A 126 -13.95 18.79 -10.56
C LYS A 126 -15.07 17.90 -10.07
N ASN A 127 -15.68 17.10 -10.93
CA ASN A 127 -16.79 16.24 -10.55
C ASN A 127 -16.63 14.87 -11.20
N GLY A 128 -17.03 13.82 -10.52
CA GLY A 128 -16.99 12.46 -11.05
C GLY A 128 -17.06 11.40 -9.97
N ILE A 129 -16.81 10.17 -10.41
CA ILE A 129 -16.63 9.01 -9.55
C ILE A 129 -15.28 8.42 -9.96
N ALA A 130 -14.38 8.25 -9.00
CA ALA A 130 -13.17 7.45 -9.16
C ALA A 130 -13.45 6.04 -8.65
N PHE A 131 -12.83 5.05 -9.29
CA PHE A 131 -12.88 3.67 -8.85
C PHE A 131 -11.55 2.99 -9.09
N ASP A 132 -11.16 2.10 -8.18
CA ASP A 132 -10.02 1.19 -8.34
C ASP A 132 -10.50 -0.26 -8.18
N VAL A 133 -10.05 -1.14 -9.07
CA VAL A 133 -10.42 -2.56 -9.08
C VAL A 133 -9.19 -3.38 -8.70
N GLY A 134 -9.12 -3.74 -7.44
CA GLY A 134 -8.07 -4.59 -6.88
C GLY A 134 -8.31 -6.09 -7.06
N GLY A 135 -7.46 -6.89 -6.42
CA GLY A 135 -7.54 -8.35 -6.44
C GLY A 135 -8.65 -8.95 -5.56
N GLY A 136 -8.97 -8.28 -4.44
CA GLY A 136 -9.98 -8.72 -3.48
C GLY A 136 -11.02 -7.64 -3.12
N SER A 137 -10.88 -6.42 -3.65
CA SER A 137 -11.76 -5.29 -3.37
C SER A 137 -12.00 -4.44 -4.62
N THR A 138 -12.99 -3.57 -4.52
CA THR A 138 -13.21 -2.50 -5.49
C THR A 138 -13.62 -1.26 -4.72
N GLU A 139 -12.80 -0.25 -4.81
CA GLU A 139 -12.95 1.02 -4.12
C GLU A 139 -13.67 2.00 -5.05
N LEU A 140 -14.63 2.76 -4.50
CA LEU A 140 -15.39 3.78 -5.25
C LEU A 140 -15.50 5.04 -4.40
N ILE A 141 -15.30 6.20 -5.02
CA ILE A 141 -15.45 7.49 -4.36
C ILE A 141 -16.00 8.54 -5.30
N SER A 142 -17.10 9.17 -4.87
CA SER A 142 -17.73 10.27 -5.59
C SER A 142 -17.13 11.60 -5.12
N PHE A 143 -16.91 12.53 -6.06
CA PHE A 143 -16.39 13.86 -5.75
C PHE A 143 -17.12 14.95 -6.52
N ILE A 144 -17.33 16.10 -5.87
CA ILE A 144 -17.91 17.32 -6.43
C ILE A 144 -17.02 18.50 -6.04
N ASN A 145 -16.85 19.46 -6.96
CA ASN A 145 -15.99 20.63 -6.77
C ASN A 145 -14.54 20.28 -6.33
N GLY A 146 -14.05 19.11 -6.75
CA GLY A 146 -12.74 18.59 -6.42
C GLY A 146 -12.61 18.07 -4.98
N GLN A 147 -13.73 17.82 -4.29
CA GLN A 147 -13.78 17.29 -2.93
C GLN A 147 -14.61 15.99 -2.89
N PRO A 148 -14.19 14.98 -2.11
CA PRO A 148 -15.00 13.78 -1.87
C PRO A 148 -16.36 14.14 -1.23
N ILE A 149 -17.41 13.40 -1.58
CA ILE A 149 -18.77 13.59 -1.03
C ILE A 149 -19.00 12.70 0.18
N ASP A 150 -18.50 11.46 0.14
CA ASP A 150 -18.64 10.44 1.18
C ASP A 150 -17.28 9.73 1.34
N ALA A 151 -16.54 10.05 2.40
CA ALA A 151 -15.32 9.34 2.81
C ALA A 151 -15.36 9.09 4.33
#